data_AF-A0A7K1L1Y3-F1
#
_entry.id   AF-A0A7K1L1Y3-F1
#
_cell.length_a   1.000
_cell.length_b   1.000
_cell.length_c   1.000
_cell.angle_alpha   90.00
_cell.angle_beta   90.00
_cell.angle_gamma   90.00
#
_symmetry.space_group_name_H-M   'P 1'
#
loop_
_entity.id
_entity.type
_entity.pdbx_description
1 polymer ?
#
loop_
_entity_poly.entity_id
_entity_poly.type
_entity_poly.pdbx_seq_one_letter_code
_entity_poly.pdbx_strand_id
1 'polypeptide(L)'
;MTVTARREAAKIRAEWLDAALSAEPTDRPTAEAAISRLYRLIGLPPPRFHWAASPVTAMETVPPGMRSRAAPRFRDVDEWPIARMLRTAQAELTVDLNSRLPWTPEAAETLARLEVRFPIAGSVRASLGTALLTAQSPSAFTRSAWNSVLNPEWTAYYDALRRMSGNRFTADQGARLDLWADVLRSCGPWWPHENFCIASERPVALHTEVSGENGERRPHRADGPALRYADGWEMHFWHGTPVPAWVVDEPSVQRIEREPNVEIRRCAIENLGWASYIDQAGLRLVASAADPGNPGSELRLYDLRRETRVLLAVNGSVERDGRRRRYGLTVPGSLDDPIAAAAWTYGLSAAEYSLLARRT
;
A
#
# COMPACT_ATOMS: atom_id res chain seq x y z
N MET A 1 23.13 16.03 9.59
CA MET A 1 22.92 15.01 8.52
C MET A 1 23.27 15.62 7.18
N THR A 2 24.02 14.92 6.32
CA THR A 2 24.45 15.49 5.02
C THR A 2 23.33 15.38 3.98
N VAL A 3 23.19 16.40 3.14
CA VAL A 3 22.25 16.39 1.99
C VAL A 3 22.50 15.17 1.09
N THR A 4 23.76 14.79 0.92
CA THR A 4 24.18 13.60 0.16
C THR A 4 23.60 12.30 0.70
N ALA A 5 23.61 12.09 2.03
CA ALA A 5 23.08 10.85 2.63
C ALA A 5 21.55 10.73 2.46
N ARG A 6 20.82 11.85 2.59
CA ARG A 6 19.38 11.88 2.31
C ARG A 6 19.07 11.61 0.84
N ARG A 7 19.87 12.15 -0.07
CA ARG A 7 19.73 11.89 -1.51
C ARG A 7 19.97 10.42 -1.85
N GLU A 8 20.97 9.79 -1.22
CA GLU A 8 21.24 8.36 -1.40
C GLU A 8 20.09 7.50 -0.86
N ALA A 9 19.57 7.80 0.33
CA ALA A 9 18.39 7.12 0.86
C ALA A 9 17.17 7.23 -0.07
N ALA A 10 16.92 8.43 -0.61
CA ALA A 10 15.83 8.65 -1.57
C ALA A 10 16.01 7.85 -2.87
N LYS A 11 17.24 7.73 -3.36
CA LYS A 11 17.58 6.91 -4.54
C LYS A 11 17.32 5.42 -4.26
N ILE A 12 17.81 4.91 -3.14
CA ILE A 12 17.63 3.50 -2.73
C ILE A 12 16.13 3.21 -2.55
N ARG A 13 15.38 4.10 -1.89
CA ARG A 13 13.92 4.00 -1.78
C ARG A 13 13.25 3.90 -3.15
N ALA A 14 13.60 4.78 -4.09
CA ALA A 14 13.01 4.77 -5.42
C ALA A 14 13.30 3.44 -6.16
N GLU A 15 14.55 2.98 -6.16
CA GLU A 15 14.94 1.70 -6.77
C GLU A 15 14.15 0.51 -6.22
N TRP A 16 13.97 0.45 -4.90
CA TRP A 16 13.23 -0.63 -4.26
C TRP A 16 11.71 -0.53 -4.43
N LEU A 17 11.15 0.68 -4.46
CA LEU A 17 9.74 0.88 -4.83
C LEU A 17 9.48 0.47 -6.28
N ASP A 18 10.37 0.79 -7.21
CA ASP A 18 10.25 0.41 -8.62
C ASP A 18 10.32 -1.12 -8.79
N ALA A 19 11.22 -1.79 -8.05
CA ALA A 19 11.29 -3.25 -8.05
C ALA A 19 10.05 -3.90 -7.42
N ALA A 20 9.61 -3.42 -6.25
CA ALA A 20 8.51 -4.00 -5.49
C ALA A 20 7.14 -3.78 -6.13
N LEU A 21 6.96 -2.67 -6.85
CA LEU A 21 5.70 -2.28 -7.51
C LEU A 21 5.78 -2.46 -9.02
N SER A 22 6.73 -3.25 -9.51
CA SER A 22 6.94 -3.50 -10.93
C SER A 22 5.76 -4.24 -11.55
N ALA A 23 5.34 -3.78 -12.72
CA ALA A 23 4.43 -4.49 -13.62
C ALA A 23 5.16 -5.07 -14.85
N GLU A 24 6.49 -5.10 -14.82
CA GLU A 24 7.29 -5.75 -15.87
C GLU A 24 7.15 -7.28 -15.77
N PRO A 25 7.30 -8.01 -16.89
CA PRO A 25 7.28 -9.47 -16.89
C PRO A 25 8.22 -10.08 -15.85
N THR A 26 7.79 -11.20 -15.27
CA THR A 26 8.59 -11.92 -14.28
C THR A 26 9.81 -12.57 -14.94
N ASP A 27 10.98 -12.43 -14.32
CA ASP A 27 12.20 -13.15 -14.68
C ASP A 27 12.18 -14.53 -14.00
N ARG A 28 11.47 -15.48 -14.61
CA ARG A 28 11.34 -16.84 -14.06
C ARG A 28 12.71 -17.51 -13.84
N PRO A 29 13.67 -17.51 -14.79
CA PRO A 29 14.98 -18.13 -14.55
C PRO A 29 15.71 -17.60 -13.33
N THR A 30 15.73 -16.27 -13.13
CA THR A 30 16.37 -15.67 -11.94
C THR A 30 15.62 -16.04 -10.66
N ALA A 31 14.29 -15.99 -10.67
CA ALA A 31 13.46 -16.37 -9.52
C ALA A 31 13.71 -17.83 -9.11
N GLU A 32 13.67 -18.76 -10.07
CA GLU A 32 13.87 -20.19 -9.83
C GLU A 32 15.28 -20.46 -9.31
N ALA A 33 16.30 -19.81 -9.87
CA ALA A 33 17.68 -19.95 -9.41
C ALA A 33 17.86 -19.45 -7.96
N ALA A 34 17.30 -18.28 -7.63
CA ALA A 34 17.40 -17.69 -6.30
C ALA A 34 16.62 -18.50 -5.25
N ILE A 35 15.38 -18.91 -5.53
CA ILE A 35 14.59 -19.77 -4.64
C ILE A 35 15.27 -21.13 -4.46
N SER A 36 15.83 -21.71 -5.52
CA SER A 36 16.60 -22.97 -5.42
C SER A 36 17.81 -22.84 -4.49
N ARG A 37 18.48 -21.69 -4.48
CA ARG A 37 19.59 -21.43 -3.54
C ARG A 37 19.08 -21.24 -2.11
N LEU A 38 17.91 -20.63 -1.91
CA LEU A 38 17.27 -20.55 -0.59
C LEU A 38 16.90 -21.95 -0.05
N TYR A 39 16.44 -22.88 -0.90
CA TYR A 39 16.22 -24.27 -0.48
C TYR A 39 17.52 -24.96 -0.09
N ARG A 40 18.59 -24.78 -0.87
CA ARG A 40 19.92 -25.34 -0.52
C ARG A 40 20.46 -24.77 0.79
N LEU A 41 20.22 -23.48 1.07
CA LEU A 41 20.62 -22.83 2.32
C LEU A 41 20.03 -23.53 3.55
N ILE A 42 18.82 -24.07 3.43
CA ILE A 42 18.15 -24.82 4.51
C ILE A 42 18.34 -26.35 4.39
N GLY A 43 19.31 -26.80 3.58
CA GLY A 43 19.69 -28.21 3.46
C GLY A 43 18.79 -29.06 2.56
N LEU A 44 18.00 -28.43 1.67
CA LEU A 44 17.05 -29.12 0.79
C LEU A 44 17.43 -29.01 -0.69
N PRO A 45 17.03 -30.00 -1.52
CA PRO A 45 17.19 -29.89 -2.97
C PRO A 45 16.26 -28.80 -3.54
N PRO A 46 16.57 -28.28 -4.74
CA PRO A 46 15.67 -27.37 -5.46
C PRO A 46 14.25 -27.95 -5.61
N PRO A 47 13.19 -27.15 -5.41
CA PRO A 47 11.82 -27.59 -5.61
C PRO A 47 11.46 -27.64 -7.09
N ARG A 48 10.35 -28.30 -7.42
CA ARG A 48 9.69 -28.11 -8.72
C ARG A 48 8.90 -26.80 -8.72
N PHE A 49 9.03 -25.98 -9.76
CA PHE A 49 8.33 -24.70 -9.83
C PHE A 49 6.97 -24.81 -10.51
N HIS A 50 5.98 -24.13 -9.93
CA HIS A 50 4.64 -23.97 -10.49
C HIS A 50 4.31 -22.48 -10.53
N TRP A 51 4.15 -21.97 -11.75
CA TRP A 51 3.84 -20.56 -12.00
C TRP A 51 2.33 -20.35 -12.10
N ALA A 52 1.82 -19.46 -11.27
CA ALA A 52 0.43 -19.03 -11.28
C ALA A 52 0.30 -17.63 -11.90
N ALA A 53 -0.76 -17.39 -12.67
CA ALA A 53 -0.98 -16.12 -13.35
C ALA A 53 -1.27 -14.95 -12.40
N SER A 54 -1.70 -15.25 -11.17
CA SER A 54 -1.94 -14.28 -10.11
C SER A 54 -1.86 -14.94 -8.73
N PRO A 55 -1.81 -14.15 -7.64
CA PRO A 55 -1.90 -14.69 -6.29
C PRO A 55 -3.21 -15.45 -6.02
N VAL A 56 -4.35 -15.02 -6.58
CA VAL A 56 -5.63 -15.76 -6.44
C VAL A 56 -5.51 -17.13 -7.10
N THR A 57 -5.02 -17.17 -8.35
CA THR A 57 -4.79 -18.43 -9.06
C THR A 57 -3.79 -19.31 -8.31
N ALA A 58 -2.75 -18.73 -7.70
CA ALA A 58 -1.80 -19.48 -6.87
C ALA A 58 -2.52 -20.19 -5.73
N MET A 59 -3.44 -19.51 -5.03
CA MET A 59 -4.17 -20.07 -3.90
C MET A 59 -5.11 -21.23 -4.26
N GLU A 60 -5.62 -21.25 -5.49
CA GLU A 60 -6.49 -22.31 -6.00
C GLU A 60 -5.72 -23.43 -6.72
N THR A 61 -4.44 -23.22 -7.00
CA THR A 61 -3.61 -24.17 -7.74
C THR A 61 -3.39 -25.44 -6.92
N VAL A 62 -3.78 -26.59 -7.47
CA VAL A 62 -3.35 -27.91 -7.01
C VAL A 62 -2.18 -28.37 -7.90
N PRO A 63 -0.95 -28.48 -7.36
CA PRO A 63 0.19 -28.95 -8.13
C PRO A 63 -0.06 -30.29 -8.83
N PRO A 64 0.34 -30.46 -10.10
CA PRO A 64 0.23 -31.73 -10.81
C PRO A 64 0.81 -32.90 -10.01
N GLY A 65 -0.01 -33.95 -9.83
CA GLY A 65 0.36 -35.14 -9.04
C GLY A 65 -0.09 -35.10 -7.57
N MET A 66 -0.68 -33.99 -7.11
CA MET A 66 -1.24 -33.88 -5.76
C MET A 66 -2.77 -34.01 -5.78
N ARG A 67 -3.35 -34.74 -4.81
CA ARG A 67 -4.81 -34.84 -4.65
C ARG A 67 -5.32 -33.59 -3.94
N SER A 68 -6.42 -32.99 -4.41
CA SER A 68 -7.00 -31.75 -3.85
C SER A 68 -7.24 -31.79 -2.33
N ARG A 69 -7.68 -32.93 -1.75
CA ARG A 69 -7.84 -33.09 -0.29
C ARG A 69 -6.52 -33.09 0.51
N ALA A 70 -5.41 -33.39 -0.16
CA ALA A 70 -4.06 -33.38 0.41
C ALA A 70 -3.27 -32.14 0.02
N ALA A 71 -3.85 -31.23 -0.79
CA ALA A 71 -3.19 -29.99 -1.16
C ALA A 71 -3.09 -29.07 0.06
N PRO A 72 -1.90 -28.59 0.40
CA PRO A 72 -1.71 -27.62 1.47
C PRO A 72 -2.59 -26.40 1.23
N ARG A 73 -3.30 -25.91 2.25
CA ARG A 73 -4.03 -24.65 2.12
C ARG A 73 -3.06 -23.52 2.43
N PHE A 74 -2.96 -22.55 1.53
CA PHE A 74 -2.07 -21.40 1.67
C PHE A 74 -2.30 -20.58 2.95
N ARG A 75 -3.51 -20.59 3.50
CA ARG A 75 -3.82 -19.98 4.80
C ARG A 75 -3.03 -20.59 5.97
N ASP A 76 -2.51 -21.81 5.81
CA ASP A 76 -1.75 -22.56 6.81
C ASP A 76 -0.23 -22.51 6.51
N VAL A 77 0.21 -21.63 5.59
CA VAL A 77 1.63 -21.54 5.14
C VAL A 77 2.61 -21.39 6.30
N ASP A 78 2.20 -20.73 7.39
CA ASP A 78 3.05 -20.53 8.56
C ASP A 78 3.40 -21.83 9.29
N GLU A 79 2.56 -22.85 9.12
CA GLU A 79 2.74 -24.19 9.69
C GLU A 79 3.62 -25.06 8.79
N TRP A 80 3.83 -24.68 7.53
CA TRP A 80 4.60 -25.49 6.59
C TRP A 80 6.08 -25.54 7.01
N PRO A 81 6.69 -26.73 7.08
CA PRO A 81 8.07 -26.88 7.53
C PRO A 81 9.06 -25.99 6.77
N ILE A 82 8.92 -25.92 5.45
CA ILE A 82 9.84 -25.14 4.60
C ILE A 82 9.70 -23.64 4.83
N ALA A 83 8.47 -23.14 4.96
CA ALA A 83 8.22 -21.74 5.29
C ALA A 83 8.83 -21.37 6.66
N ARG A 84 8.69 -22.25 7.66
CA ARG A 84 9.31 -22.06 8.98
C ARG A 84 10.83 -22.04 8.91
N MET A 85 11.44 -22.98 8.18
CA MET A 85 12.90 -23.07 8.02
C MET A 85 13.46 -21.83 7.31
N LEU A 86 12.82 -21.38 6.24
CA LEU A 86 13.23 -20.16 5.51
C LEU A 86 13.07 -18.90 6.36
N ARG A 87 11.99 -18.79 7.14
CA ARG A 87 11.80 -17.70 8.09
C ARG A 87 12.89 -17.70 9.17
N THR A 88 13.24 -18.87 9.70
CA THR A 88 14.37 -19.01 10.64
C THR A 88 15.68 -18.57 9.98
N ALA A 89 15.96 -19.00 8.75
CA ALA A 89 17.17 -18.60 8.03
C ALA A 89 17.25 -17.08 7.78
N GLN A 90 16.12 -16.42 7.49
CA GLN A 90 16.04 -14.95 7.38
C GLN A 90 16.23 -14.27 8.74
N ALA A 91 15.66 -14.82 9.82
CA ALA A 91 15.83 -14.29 11.18
C ALA A 91 17.29 -14.42 11.66
N GLU A 92 17.95 -15.54 11.39
CA GLU A 92 19.37 -15.73 11.69
C GLU A 92 20.24 -14.76 10.87
N LEU A 93 19.93 -14.56 9.59
CA LEU A 93 20.58 -13.55 8.77
C LEU A 93 20.37 -12.13 9.34
N THR A 94 19.17 -11.84 9.84
CA THR A 94 18.87 -10.56 10.50
C THR A 94 19.77 -10.34 11.73
N VAL A 95 19.92 -11.36 12.58
CA VAL A 95 20.81 -11.30 13.75
C VAL A 95 22.27 -11.10 13.32
N ASP A 96 22.71 -11.84 12.30
CA ASP A 96 24.09 -11.75 11.79
C ASP A 96 24.40 -10.40 11.13
N LEU A 97 23.49 -9.86 10.31
CA LEU A 97 23.60 -8.50 9.75
C LEU A 97 23.58 -7.45 10.88
N ASN A 98 22.74 -7.64 11.90
CA ASN A 98 22.66 -6.73 13.04
C ASN A 98 23.93 -6.71 13.89
N SER A 99 24.74 -7.78 13.86
CA SER A 99 26.05 -7.78 14.50
C SER A 99 26.94 -6.64 14.00
N ARG A 100 26.68 -6.10 12.80
CA ARG A 100 27.43 -4.99 12.20
C ARG A 100 26.95 -3.59 12.60
N LEU A 101 25.80 -3.48 13.27
CA LEU A 101 25.21 -2.19 13.67
C LEU A 101 26.09 -1.35 14.60
N PRO A 102 26.84 -1.91 15.57
CA PRO A 102 27.74 -1.10 16.42
C PRO A 102 28.79 -0.30 15.65
N TRP A 103 29.12 -0.73 14.43
CA TRP A 103 30.06 -0.03 13.55
C TRP A 103 29.36 0.77 12.44
N THR A 104 28.04 0.82 12.43
CA THR A 104 27.24 1.56 11.45
C THR A 104 26.99 2.97 11.96
N PRO A 105 27.20 4.03 11.14
CA PRO A 105 26.87 5.39 11.57
C PRO A 105 25.38 5.52 11.91
N GLU A 106 25.05 6.05 13.08
CA GLU A 106 23.67 6.23 13.57
C GLU A 106 22.78 6.98 12.57
N ALA A 107 23.35 7.98 11.88
CA ALA A 107 22.64 8.73 10.84
C ALA A 107 22.26 7.84 9.63
N ALA A 108 23.11 6.87 9.25
CA ALA A 108 22.82 5.95 8.16
C ALA A 108 21.70 4.98 8.55
N GLU A 109 21.72 4.46 9.78
CA GLU A 109 20.65 3.60 10.30
C GLU A 109 19.31 4.34 10.38
N THR A 110 19.34 5.57 10.91
CA THR A 110 18.14 6.40 11.02
C THR A 110 17.53 6.68 9.66
N LEU A 111 18.34 7.04 8.66
CA LEU A 111 17.86 7.25 7.30
C LEU A 111 17.37 5.95 6.64
N ALA A 112 18.10 4.84 6.77
CA ALA A 112 17.66 3.55 6.25
C ALA A 112 16.30 3.14 6.85
N ARG A 113 16.04 3.44 8.12
CA ARG A 113 14.76 3.15 8.76
C ARG A 113 13.64 4.11 8.31
N LEU A 114 13.85 5.41 8.44
CA LEU A 114 12.79 6.41 8.25
C LEU A 114 12.53 6.76 6.79
N GLU A 115 13.58 6.75 5.96
CA GLU A 115 13.51 7.19 4.56
C GLU A 115 13.48 6.03 3.57
N VAL A 116 13.85 4.81 3.97
CA VAL A 116 13.81 3.64 3.07
C VAL A 116 12.79 2.62 3.55
N ARG A 117 12.99 2.04 4.74
CA ARG A 117 12.18 0.94 5.23
C ARG A 117 10.71 1.30 5.40
N PHE A 118 10.39 2.36 6.15
CA PHE A 118 8.99 2.70 6.44
C PHE A 118 8.19 3.10 5.20
N PRO A 119 8.73 3.93 4.27
CA PRO A 119 7.99 4.27 3.07
C PRO A 119 7.71 3.06 2.15
N ILE A 120 8.68 2.15 2.01
CA ILE A 120 8.50 0.91 1.24
C ILE A 120 7.43 0.03 1.91
N ALA A 121 7.51 -0.15 3.22
CA ALA A 121 6.55 -0.96 3.98
C ALA A 121 5.12 -0.42 3.84
N GLY A 122 4.93 0.90 3.91
CA GLY A 122 3.64 1.56 3.69
C GLY A 122 3.11 1.32 2.28
N SER A 123 3.98 1.49 1.28
CA SER A 123 3.60 1.39 -0.13
C SER A 123 3.21 -0.03 -0.55
N VAL A 124 3.99 -1.03 -0.13
CA VAL A 124 3.75 -2.44 -0.45
C VAL A 124 2.52 -2.96 0.29
N ARG A 125 2.33 -2.57 1.56
CA ARG A 125 1.14 -2.94 2.33
C ARG A 125 -0.13 -2.38 1.69
N ALA A 126 -0.12 -1.12 1.28
CA ALA A 126 -1.28 -0.48 0.64
C ALA A 126 -1.62 -1.10 -0.73
N SER A 127 -0.65 -1.71 -1.41
CA SER A 127 -0.78 -2.29 -2.75
C SER A 127 -0.87 -3.82 -2.74
N LEU A 128 0.25 -4.51 -2.97
CA LEU A 128 0.33 -5.96 -3.07
C LEU A 128 -0.12 -6.66 -1.79
N GLY A 129 0.09 -6.05 -0.62
CA GLY A 129 -0.42 -6.55 0.65
C GLY A 129 -1.95 -6.60 0.67
N THR A 130 -2.62 -5.53 0.23
CA THR A 130 -4.09 -5.49 0.09
C THR A 130 -4.61 -6.46 -0.98
N ALA A 131 -3.87 -6.64 -2.07
CA ALA A 131 -4.23 -7.62 -3.09
C ALA A 131 -4.17 -9.04 -2.54
N LEU A 132 -3.06 -9.40 -1.89
CA LEU A 132 -2.91 -10.67 -1.20
C LEU A 132 -4.02 -10.87 -0.16
N LEU A 133 -4.29 -9.87 0.68
CA LEU A 133 -5.42 -9.85 1.63
C LEU A 133 -6.75 -10.23 1.01
N THR A 134 -7.02 -9.70 -0.19
CA THR A 134 -8.28 -9.91 -0.92
C THR A 134 -8.32 -11.29 -1.57
N ALA A 135 -7.16 -11.80 -2.00
CA ALA A 135 -7.02 -13.17 -2.51
C ALA A 135 -7.22 -14.21 -1.39
N GLN A 136 -6.76 -13.91 -0.17
CA GLN A 136 -6.99 -14.76 1.00
C GLN A 136 -8.34 -14.43 1.66
N SER A 137 -8.90 -15.35 2.45
CA SER A 137 -9.99 -14.95 3.36
C SER A 137 -9.50 -13.84 4.31
N PRO A 138 -10.29 -12.78 4.60
CA PRO A 138 -9.86 -11.62 5.41
C PRO A 138 -9.25 -11.94 6.77
N SER A 139 -9.54 -13.12 7.33
CA SER A 139 -9.00 -13.59 8.62
C SER A 139 -7.57 -14.16 8.55
N ALA A 140 -7.06 -14.48 7.35
CA ALA A 140 -5.81 -15.23 7.19
C ALA A 140 -4.56 -14.34 7.05
N PHE A 141 -4.65 -13.22 6.34
CA PHE A 141 -3.47 -12.41 6.03
C PHE A 141 -2.93 -11.61 7.22
N THR A 142 -3.78 -11.12 8.12
CA THR A 142 -3.35 -10.39 9.33
C THR A 142 -2.56 -11.26 10.31
N ARG A 143 -2.50 -12.58 10.09
CA ARG A 143 -1.80 -13.55 10.93
C ARG A 143 -0.63 -14.26 10.26
N SER A 144 -0.42 -14.11 8.94
CA SER A 144 0.62 -14.88 8.27
C SER A 144 2.02 -14.29 8.47
N ALA A 145 2.84 -14.99 9.25
CA ALA A 145 4.26 -14.72 9.42
C ALA A 145 5.04 -14.88 8.10
N TRP A 146 4.61 -15.76 7.19
CA TRP A 146 5.22 -15.92 5.87
C TRP A 146 5.13 -14.64 5.04
N ASN A 147 4.01 -13.91 5.10
CA ASN A 147 3.88 -12.63 4.38
C ASN A 147 4.94 -11.61 4.82
N SER A 148 5.40 -11.65 6.08
CA SER A 148 6.51 -10.80 6.53
C SER A 148 7.87 -11.17 5.93
N VAL A 149 8.04 -12.39 5.44
CA VAL A 149 9.27 -12.85 4.75
C VAL A 149 9.30 -12.33 3.31
N LEU A 150 8.14 -12.19 2.67
CA LEU A 150 7.97 -11.71 1.29
C LEU A 150 8.13 -10.19 1.14
N ASN A 151 8.30 -9.48 2.25
CA ASN A 151 8.21 -8.04 2.33
C ASN A 151 9.56 -7.37 1.95
N PRO A 152 9.60 -6.49 0.93
CA PRO A 152 10.84 -5.94 0.41
C PRO A 152 11.48 -4.89 1.32
N GLU A 153 10.76 -4.35 2.31
CA GLU A 153 11.32 -3.35 3.22
C GLU A 153 12.48 -3.89 4.07
N TRP A 154 12.48 -5.20 4.36
CA TRP A 154 13.58 -5.84 5.09
C TRP A 154 14.85 -5.82 4.25
N THR A 155 14.78 -6.30 3.00
CA THR A 155 15.91 -6.32 2.08
C THR A 155 16.39 -4.90 1.76
N ALA A 156 15.45 -3.99 1.50
CA ALA A 156 15.77 -2.58 1.21
C ALA A 156 16.45 -1.88 2.38
N TYR A 157 16.06 -2.17 3.63
CA TYR A 157 16.71 -1.65 4.82
C TYR A 157 18.18 -2.08 4.91
N TYR A 158 18.47 -3.37 4.76
CA TYR A 158 19.84 -3.88 4.84
C TYR A 158 20.69 -3.46 3.63
N ASP A 159 20.09 -3.38 2.43
CA ASP A 159 20.77 -2.82 1.27
C ASP A 159 21.08 -1.32 1.45
N ALA A 160 20.19 -0.57 2.10
CA ALA A 160 20.47 0.83 2.46
C ALA A 160 21.62 0.95 3.46
N LEU A 161 21.63 0.13 4.52
CA LEU A 161 22.76 0.08 5.45
C LEU A 161 24.05 -0.24 4.72
N ARG A 162 24.04 -1.29 3.89
CA ARG A 162 25.18 -1.71 3.05
C ARG A 162 25.74 -0.56 2.23
N ARG A 163 24.90 0.17 1.50
CA ARG A 163 25.35 1.24 0.59
C ARG A 163 25.75 2.52 1.33
N MET A 164 25.06 2.87 2.40
CA MET A 164 25.25 4.13 3.13
C MET A 164 26.35 4.06 4.20
N SER A 165 26.77 2.85 4.61
CA SER A 165 27.80 2.65 5.64
C SER A 165 29.17 2.23 5.08
N GLY A 166 29.36 2.24 3.76
CA GLY A 166 30.59 1.79 3.09
C GLY A 166 30.75 0.28 2.99
N ASN A 167 29.64 -0.47 2.91
CA ASN A 167 29.55 -1.93 2.82
C ASN A 167 30.36 -2.67 3.90
N ARG A 168 29.81 -2.71 5.12
CA ARG A 168 30.45 -3.38 6.26
C ARG A 168 30.10 -4.87 6.40
N PHE A 169 29.32 -5.39 5.46
CA PHE A 169 28.91 -6.79 5.47
C PHE A 169 30.03 -7.66 4.91
N THR A 170 30.15 -8.88 5.44
CA THR A 170 31.05 -9.88 4.86
C THR A 170 30.54 -10.32 3.48
N ALA A 171 31.40 -10.98 2.69
CA ALA A 171 30.99 -11.56 1.42
C ALA A 171 29.82 -12.55 1.58
N ASP A 172 29.83 -13.37 2.64
CA ASP A 172 28.74 -14.30 2.95
C ASP A 172 27.43 -13.58 3.31
N GLN A 173 27.50 -12.59 4.19
CA GLN A 173 26.35 -11.75 4.57
C GLN A 173 25.72 -11.07 3.35
N GLY A 174 26.56 -10.49 2.50
CA GLY A 174 26.15 -9.86 1.24
C GLY A 174 25.48 -10.87 0.31
N ALA A 175 26.12 -12.02 0.07
CA ALA A 175 25.59 -13.06 -0.82
C ALA A 175 24.23 -13.59 -0.34
N ARG A 176 24.06 -13.82 0.98
CA ARG A 176 22.78 -14.26 1.56
C ARG A 176 21.69 -13.20 1.44
N LEU A 177 22.02 -11.92 1.62
CA LEU A 177 21.08 -10.80 1.41
C LEU A 177 20.67 -10.71 -0.07
N ASP A 178 21.62 -10.87 -0.99
CA ASP A 178 21.37 -10.79 -2.43
C ASP A 178 20.44 -11.92 -2.91
N LEU A 179 20.46 -13.12 -2.28
CA LEU A 179 19.46 -14.15 -2.58
C LEU A 179 18.02 -13.67 -2.37
N TRP A 180 17.75 -12.96 -1.27
CA TRP A 180 16.43 -12.40 -1.00
C TRP A 180 16.10 -11.24 -1.94
N ALA A 181 17.11 -10.44 -2.30
CA ALA A 181 16.97 -9.36 -3.27
C ALA A 181 16.59 -9.88 -4.66
N ASP A 182 17.24 -10.95 -5.12
CA ASP A 182 17.02 -11.55 -6.43
C ASP A 182 15.59 -12.08 -6.56
N VAL A 183 15.05 -12.76 -5.53
CA VAL A 183 13.66 -13.25 -5.55
C VAL A 183 12.66 -12.09 -5.66
N LEU A 184 12.82 -11.05 -4.83
CA LEU A 184 11.93 -9.87 -4.85
C LEU A 184 11.98 -9.11 -6.18
N ARG A 185 13.17 -9.03 -6.79
CA ARG A 185 13.40 -8.34 -8.07
C ARG A 185 12.99 -9.16 -9.29
N SER A 186 12.79 -10.46 -9.15
CA SER A 186 12.47 -11.33 -10.29
C SER A 186 11.00 -11.66 -10.42
N CYS A 187 10.25 -11.85 -9.33
CA CYS A 187 8.87 -12.37 -9.38
C CYS A 187 7.90 -11.71 -8.39
N GLY A 188 6.64 -12.16 -8.40
CA GLY A 188 5.64 -11.81 -7.41
C GLY A 188 5.76 -12.66 -6.13
N PRO A 189 4.69 -12.70 -5.30
CA PRO A 189 4.63 -13.57 -4.12
C PRO A 189 4.84 -15.04 -4.44
N TRP A 190 5.45 -15.79 -3.52
CA TRP A 190 5.74 -17.21 -3.68
C TRP A 190 5.54 -17.98 -2.37
N TRP A 191 5.34 -19.28 -2.49
CA TRP A 191 4.99 -20.16 -1.38
C TRP A 191 5.79 -21.46 -1.46
N PRO A 192 6.67 -21.72 -0.47
CA PRO A 192 7.56 -22.87 -0.47
C PRO A 192 6.88 -24.13 0.05
N HIS A 193 7.04 -25.25 -0.63
CA HIS A 193 6.63 -26.56 -0.14
C HIS A 193 7.79 -27.57 -0.25
N GLU A 194 7.68 -28.72 0.42
CA GLU A 194 8.72 -29.75 0.43
C GLU A 194 9.08 -30.25 -0.99
N ASN A 195 8.07 -30.40 -1.84
CA ASN A 195 8.21 -30.98 -3.18
C ASN A 195 8.08 -29.98 -4.34
N PHE A 196 7.55 -28.79 -4.06
CA PHE A 196 7.28 -27.78 -5.07
C PHE A 196 7.37 -26.37 -4.49
N CYS A 197 7.42 -25.38 -5.36
CA CYS A 197 7.28 -23.97 -5.01
C CYS A 197 6.25 -23.37 -5.97
N ILE A 198 5.20 -22.75 -5.41
CA ILE A 198 4.24 -21.99 -6.22
C ILE A 198 4.71 -20.54 -6.23
N ALA A 199 4.92 -19.98 -7.41
CA ALA A 199 5.29 -18.57 -7.59
C ALA A 199 4.23 -17.87 -8.43
N SER A 200 3.84 -16.67 -8.02
CA SER A 200 2.94 -15.82 -8.78
C SER A 200 3.72 -15.01 -9.80
N GLU A 201 3.15 -14.88 -11.00
CA GLU A 201 3.48 -13.79 -11.92
C GLU A 201 3.29 -12.43 -11.24
N ARG A 202 3.90 -11.41 -11.85
CA ARG A 202 3.65 -10.00 -11.53
C ARG A 202 2.34 -9.53 -12.13
N PRO A 203 1.74 -8.47 -11.58
CA PRO A 203 0.65 -7.80 -12.28
C PRO A 203 1.15 -7.27 -13.63
N VAL A 204 0.26 -7.24 -14.61
CA VAL A 204 0.50 -6.65 -15.93
C VAL A 204 0.20 -5.14 -15.95
N ALA A 205 -0.41 -4.62 -14.89
CA ALA A 205 -0.54 -3.19 -14.64
C ALA A 205 -0.64 -2.92 -13.14
N LEU A 206 0.12 -1.93 -12.65
CA LEU A 206 0.01 -1.38 -11.31
C LEU A 206 0.17 0.15 -11.38
N HIS A 207 -0.92 0.87 -11.16
CA HIS A 207 -0.97 2.32 -11.16
C HIS A 207 -0.94 2.84 -9.73
N THR A 208 -0.02 3.76 -9.48
CA THR A 208 0.19 4.37 -8.16
C THR A 208 0.32 5.87 -8.26
N GLU A 209 0.03 6.56 -7.18
CA GLU A 209 0.37 7.96 -6.98
C GLU A 209 1.31 8.11 -5.77
N VAL A 210 2.03 9.22 -5.72
CA VAL A 210 2.86 9.55 -4.55
C VAL A 210 1.94 9.91 -3.38
N SER A 211 2.17 9.29 -2.23
CA SER A 211 1.53 9.62 -0.96
C SER A 211 2.55 10.09 0.08
N GLY A 212 2.09 10.94 0.99
CA GLY A 212 2.93 11.46 2.07
C GLY A 212 4.13 12.30 1.62
N GLU A 213 4.97 12.68 2.58
CA GLU A 213 6.14 13.54 2.35
C GLU A 213 7.41 12.73 2.04
N ASN A 214 7.44 11.44 2.43
CA ASN A 214 8.63 10.58 2.35
C ASN A 214 8.69 9.74 1.07
N GLY A 215 7.95 10.13 0.03
CA GLY A 215 7.95 9.45 -1.27
C GLY A 215 7.31 8.06 -1.25
N GLU A 216 6.35 7.82 -0.36
CA GLU A 216 5.51 6.63 -0.41
C GLU A 216 4.69 6.61 -1.71
N ARG A 217 4.25 5.43 -2.10
CA ARG A 217 3.36 5.22 -3.24
C ARG A 217 2.15 4.44 -2.78
N ARG A 218 0.95 4.87 -3.18
CA ARG A 218 -0.28 4.12 -2.93
C ARG A 218 -0.98 3.79 -4.25
N PRO A 219 -1.69 2.66 -4.36
CA PRO A 219 -2.49 2.36 -5.55
C PRO A 219 -3.54 3.44 -5.80
N HIS A 220 -3.63 3.89 -7.04
CA HIS A 220 -4.69 4.78 -7.46
C HIS A 220 -4.80 4.79 -8.98
N ARG A 221 -6.04 4.77 -9.46
CA ARG A 221 -6.39 5.09 -10.84
C ARG A 221 -7.82 5.62 -10.87
N ALA A 222 -8.05 6.71 -11.60
CA ALA A 222 -9.36 7.37 -11.66
C ALA A 222 -10.23 6.90 -12.83
N ASP A 223 -9.69 6.10 -13.74
CA ASP A 223 -10.30 5.71 -15.02
C ASP A 223 -10.12 4.22 -15.34
N GLY A 224 -10.10 3.37 -14.31
CA GLY A 224 -10.06 1.91 -14.43
C GLY A 224 -9.35 1.22 -13.28
N PRO A 225 -9.02 -0.09 -13.42
CA PRO A 225 -8.37 -0.85 -12.37
C PRO A 225 -6.95 -0.33 -12.13
N ALA A 226 -6.60 -0.13 -10.86
CA ALA A 226 -5.25 0.27 -10.48
C ALA A 226 -4.30 -0.93 -10.43
N LEU A 227 -4.82 -2.16 -10.28
CA LEU A 227 -4.03 -3.39 -10.31
C LEU A 227 -4.72 -4.40 -11.22
N ARG A 228 -3.96 -5.03 -12.12
CA ARG A 228 -4.46 -6.05 -13.04
C ARG A 228 -3.43 -7.16 -13.25
N TYR A 229 -3.88 -8.41 -13.23
CA TYR A 229 -3.11 -9.59 -13.57
C TYR A 229 -3.49 -10.14 -14.96
N ALA A 230 -2.64 -11.00 -15.50
CA ALA A 230 -2.80 -11.53 -16.86
C ALA A 230 -4.03 -12.45 -17.02
N ASP A 231 -4.51 -13.04 -15.92
CA ASP A 231 -5.71 -13.88 -15.87
C ASP A 231 -7.02 -13.07 -15.77
N GLY A 232 -6.94 -11.73 -15.81
CA GLY A 232 -8.10 -10.84 -15.71
C GLY A 232 -8.51 -10.52 -14.28
N TRP A 233 -7.76 -10.97 -13.26
CA TRP A 233 -8.02 -10.52 -11.90
C TRP A 233 -7.62 -9.04 -11.74
N GLU A 234 -8.58 -8.24 -11.29
CA GLU A 234 -8.48 -6.77 -11.24
C GLU A 234 -8.92 -6.23 -9.89
N MET A 235 -8.32 -5.11 -9.49
CA MET A 235 -8.71 -4.37 -8.31
C MET A 235 -8.71 -2.86 -8.58
N HIS A 236 -9.74 -2.20 -8.08
CA HIS A 236 -9.92 -0.75 -8.19
C HIS A 236 -9.53 -0.07 -6.88
N PHE A 237 -8.83 1.06 -6.99
CA PHE A 237 -8.35 1.81 -5.84
C PHE A 237 -8.54 3.31 -6.04
N TRP A 238 -9.15 3.96 -5.04
CA TRP A 238 -9.28 5.41 -4.95
C TRP A 238 -8.36 5.94 -3.86
N HIS A 239 -7.28 6.63 -4.22
CA HIS A 239 -6.33 7.20 -3.25
C HIS A 239 -5.85 6.20 -2.16
N GLY A 240 -5.56 4.96 -2.57
CA GLY A 240 -5.13 3.87 -1.69
C GLY A 240 -6.28 3.07 -1.05
N THR A 241 -7.52 3.54 -1.12
CA THR A 241 -8.70 2.82 -0.62
C THR A 241 -9.18 1.80 -1.68
N PRO A 242 -9.27 0.50 -1.36
CA PRO A 242 -9.89 -0.47 -2.24
C PRO A 242 -11.37 -0.16 -2.42
N VAL A 243 -11.83 -0.08 -3.66
CA VAL A 243 -13.22 0.26 -3.99
C VAL A 243 -13.81 -0.73 -5.00
N PRO A 244 -15.13 -0.92 -5.03
CA PRO A 244 -15.78 -1.61 -6.14
C PRO A 244 -15.56 -0.87 -7.46
N ALA A 245 -15.57 -1.61 -8.58
CA ALA A 245 -15.37 -1.05 -9.93
C ALA A 245 -16.30 0.13 -10.24
N TRP A 246 -17.58 0.05 -9.83
CA TRP A 246 -18.57 1.10 -10.06
C TRP A 246 -18.17 2.47 -9.50
N VAL A 247 -17.33 2.52 -8.47
CA VAL A 247 -16.84 3.79 -7.89
C VAL A 247 -15.97 4.54 -8.89
N VAL A 248 -15.20 3.80 -9.69
CA VAL A 248 -14.22 4.35 -10.64
C VAL A 248 -14.86 4.49 -12.03
N ASP A 249 -15.48 3.42 -12.52
CA ASP A 249 -15.90 3.34 -13.92
C ASP A 249 -17.21 4.10 -14.19
N GLU A 250 -18.14 4.05 -13.23
CA GLU A 250 -19.52 4.55 -13.40
C GLU A 250 -20.15 5.00 -12.07
N PRO A 251 -19.58 6.03 -11.40
CA PRO A 251 -20.16 6.54 -10.17
C PRO A 251 -21.50 7.24 -10.46
N SER A 252 -22.49 7.02 -9.59
CA SER A 252 -23.82 7.66 -9.71
C SER A 252 -24.43 7.87 -8.34
N VAL A 253 -25.29 8.89 -8.22
CA VAL A 253 -26.01 9.20 -6.97
C VAL A 253 -26.78 7.97 -6.45
N GLN A 254 -27.45 7.24 -7.34
CA GLN A 254 -28.24 6.07 -6.96
C GLN A 254 -27.38 4.94 -6.36
N ARG A 255 -26.18 4.70 -6.89
CA ARG A 255 -25.23 3.73 -6.32
C ARG A 255 -24.66 4.23 -5.00
N ILE A 256 -24.33 5.53 -4.91
CA ILE A 256 -23.84 6.18 -3.69
C ILE A 256 -24.88 6.05 -2.54
N GLU A 257 -26.16 6.31 -2.80
CA GLU A 257 -27.20 6.22 -1.76
C GLU A 257 -27.43 4.80 -1.24
N ARG A 258 -27.23 3.79 -2.08
CA ARG A 258 -27.40 2.37 -1.73
C ARG A 258 -26.20 1.75 -1.06
N GLU A 259 -25.01 2.32 -1.23
CA GLU A 259 -23.78 1.81 -0.67
C GLU A 259 -23.76 2.00 0.86
N PRO A 260 -23.72 0.94 1.69
CA PRO A 260 -23.72 1.08 3.14
C PRO A 260 -22.41 1.68 3.68
N ASN A 261 -21.27 1.41 3.04
CA ASN A 261 -19.97 1.84 3.53
C ASN A 261 -19.73 3.34 3.26
N VAL A 262 -19.60 4.12 4.33
CA VAL A 262 -19.39 5.58 4.28
C VAL A 262 -18.14 5.95 3.48
N GLU A 263 -17.08 5.16 3.60
CA GLU A 263 -15.81 5.43 2.92
C GLU A 263 -15.91 5.19 1.41
N ILE A 264 -16.61 4.13 0.99
CA ILE A 264 -16.87 3.86 -0.44
C ILE A 264 -17.76 4.96 -1.04
N ARG A 265 -18.78 5.43 -0.31
CA ARG A 265 -19.58 6.59 -0.72
C ARG A 265 -18.71 7.83 -0.90
N ARG A 266 -17.80 8.10 0.03
CA ARG A 266 -16.87 9.24 -0.04
C ARG A 266 -16.01 9.17 -1.30
N CYS A 267 -15.39 8.02 -1.58
CA CYS A 267 -14.60 7.81 -2.79
C CYS A 267 -15.42 8.04 -4.06
N ALA A 268 -16.65 7.53 -4.11
CA ALA A 268 -17.54 7.71 -5.27
C ALA A 268 -17.98 9.16 -5.48
N ILE A 269 -18.27 9.90 -4.39
CA ILE A 269 -18.59 11.33 -4.48
C ILE A 269 -17.36 12.13 -4.94
N GLU A 270 -16.16 11.78 -4.46
CA GLU A 270 -14.92 12.42 -4.90
C GLU A 270 -14.67 12.19 -6.39
N ASN A 271 -14.89 10.97 -6.90
CA ASN A 271 -14.75 10.67 -8.32
C ASN A 271 -15.82 11.37 -9.17
N LEU A 272 -17.09 11.27 -8.79
CA LEU A 272 -18.20 11.97 -9.45
C LEU A 272 -18.02 13.49 -9.43
N GLY A 273 -17.36 13.99 -8.39
CA GLY A 273 -17.16 15.41 -8.12
C GLY A 273 -18.34 16.01 -7.35
N TRP A 274 -18.00 16.80 -6.31
CA TRP A 274 -18.99 17.41 -5.42
C TRP A 274 -20.05 18.26 -6.12
N ALA A 275 -19.67 18.99 -7.18
CA ALA A 275 -20.62 19.83 -7.92
C ALA A 275 -21.69 18.97 -8.61
N SER A 276 -21.26 17.90 -9.29
CA SER A 276 -22.15 16.96 -9.97
C SER A 276 -23.02 16.19 -8.97
N TYR A 277 -22.44 15.78 -7.84
CA TYR A 277 -23.18 15.09 -6.79
C TYR A 277 -24.28 15.96 -6.17
N ILE A 278 -23.98 17.22 -5.81
CA ILE A 278 -24.96 18.16 -5.23
C ILE A 278 -26.15 18.37 -6.16
N ASP A 279 -25.86 18.62 -7.44
CA ASP A 279 -26.86 18.90 -8.46
C ASP A 279 -27.76 17.67 -8.68
N GLN A 280 -27.16 16.51 -8.95
CA GLN A 280 -27.91 15.28 -9.24
C GLN A 280 -28.65 14.72 -8.02
N ALA A 281 -28.11 14.89 -6.81
CA ALA A 281 -28.76 14.46 -5.57
C ALA A 281 -29.78 15.49 -5.05
N GLY A 282 -29.87 16.67 -5.68
CA GLY A 282 -30.78 17.75 -5.27
C GLY A 282 -30.50 18.25 -3.85
N LEU A 283 -29.23 18.33 -3.43
CA LEU A 283 -28.90 18.74 -2.07
C LEU A 283 -29.23 20.22 -1.85
N ARG A 284 -30.00 20.49 -0.79
CA ARG A 284 -30.38 21.86 -0.44
C ARG A 284 -29.25 22.58 0.27
N LEU A 285 -28.83 23.73 -0.27
CA LEU A 285 -27.92 24.63 0.42
C LEU A 285 -28.62 25.20 1.67
N VAL A 286 -28.00 25.03 2.83
CA VAL A 286 -28.47 25.54 4.11
C VAL A 286 -27.94 26.95 4.34
N ALA A 287 -26.62 27.12 4.21
CA ALA A 287 -25.92 28.38 4.41
C ALA A 287 -24.53 28.35 3.76
N SER A 288 -23.95 29.52 3.52
CA SER A 288 -22.55 29.68 3.14
C SER A 288 -21.88 30.82 3.92
N ALA A 289 -20.57 30.74 4.06
CA ALA A 289 -19.75 31.75 4.74
C ALA A 289 -18.33 31.76 4.16
N ALA A 290 -17.62 32.89 4.26
CA ALA A 290 -16.18 32.91 3.97
C ALA A 290 -15.45 31.99 4.98
N ASP A 291 -14.41 31.28 4.52
CA ASP A 291 -13.59 30.44 5.42
C ASP A 291 -12.50 31.30 6.10
N PRO A 292 -12.60 31.57 7.42
CA PRO A 292 -11.57 32.32 8.15
C PRO A 292 -10.20 31.64 8.07
N GLY A 293 -10.19 30.30 8.14
CA GLY A 293 -8.97 29.49 8.08
C GLY A 293 -8.37 29.33 6.68
N ASN A 294 -9.08 29.76 5.63
CA ASN A 294 -8.60 29.70 4.25
C ASN A 294 -9.08 30.93 3.45
N PRO A 295 -8.47 32.12 3.68
CA PRO A 295 -8.89 33.37 3.05
C PRO A 295 -9.01 33.25 1.53
N GLY A 296 -10.12 33.78 0.99
CA GLY A 296 -10.47 33.67 -0.44
C GLY A 296 -11.23 32.40 -0.82
N SER A 297 -11.50 31.51 0.13
CA SER A 297 -12.35 30.33 -0.05
C SER A 297 -13.68 30.45 0.71
N GLU A 298 -14.69 29.72 0.27
CA GLU A 298 -16.03 29.71 0.85
C GLU A 298 -16.36 28.33 1.43
N LEU A 299 -16.95 28.33 2.62
CA LEU A 299 -17.60 27.18 3.24
C LEU A 299 -19.07 27.12 2.80
N ARG A 300 -19.53 25.95 2.37
CA ARG A 300 -20.94 25.74 1.98
C ARG A 300 -21.51 24.53 2.68
N LEU A 301 -22.64 24.71 3.35
CA LEU A 301 -23.29 23.66 4.13
C LEU A 301 -24.56 23.19 3.43
N TYR A 302 -24.67 21.88 3.19
CA TYR A 302 -25.82 21.28 2.51
C TYR A 302 -26.51 20.25 3.41
N ASP A 303 -27.83 20.14 3.28
CA ASP A 303 -28.59 19.01 3.82
C ASP A 303 -28.25 17.75 3.02
N LEU A 304 -27.78 16.71 3.72
CA LEU A 304 -27.42 15.44 3.08
C LEU A 304 -28.48 14.38 3.32
N ARG A 305 -28.81 14.11 4.59
CA ARG A 305 -29.82 13.12 5.01
C ARG A 305 -30.30 13.44 6.42
N ARG A 306 -31.28 12.68 6.92
CA ARG A 306 -31.84 12.90 8.26
C ARG A 306 -30.73 13.04 9.31
N GLU A 307 -30.78 14.14 10.06
CA GLU A 307 -29.84 14.50 11.14
C GLU A 307 -28.37 14.62 10.69
N THR A 308 -28.09 14.74 9.39
CA THR A 308 -26.73 14.84 8.85
C THR A 308 -26.63 15.91 7.77
N ARG A 309 -25.61 16.77 7.89
CA ARG A 309 -25.24 17.74 6.86
C ARG A 309 -23.85 17.45 6.32
N VAL A 310 -23.56 18.04 5.16
CA VAL A 310 -22.21 18.02 4.59
C VAL A 310 -21.69 19.44 4.42
N LEU A 311 -20.53 19.70 5.02
CA LEU A 311 -19.79 20.93 4.87
C LEU A 311 -18.78 20.76 3.73
N LEU A 312 -18.95 21.50 2.64
CA LEU A 312 -17.94 21.63 1.61
C LEU A 312 -16.92 22.70 1.98
N ALA A 313 -15.66 22.31 1.97
CA ALA A 313 -14.53 23.19 2.18
C ALA A 313 -13.47 22.99 1.08
N VAL A 314 -12.65 24.02 0.89
CA VAL A 314 -11.52 24.02 -0.04
C VAL A 314 -10.24 23.78 0.74
N ASN A 315 -9.34 22.94 0.23
CA ASN A 315 -8.05 22.73 0.89
C ASN A 315 -7.22 24.04 0.92
N GLY A 316 -6.52 24.26 2.03
CA GLY A 316 -5.67 25.46 2.22
C GLY A 316 -4.39 25.38 1.40
N SER A 317 -3.83 24.18 1.29
CA SER A 317 -2.67 23.86 0.47
C SER A 317 -3.08 23.64 -0.99
N VAL A 318 -2.14 23.98 -1.88
CA VAL A 318 -2.27 23.75 -3.32
C VAL A 318 -1.63 22.39 -3.61
N GLU A 319 -2.31 21.56 -4.39
CA GLU A 319 -1.78 20.28 -4.87
C GLU A 319 -0.60 20.51 -5.82
N ARG A 320 0.17 19.47 -6.14
CA ARG A 320 1.34 19.58 -7.04
C ARG A 320 0.98 20.11 -8.45
N ASP A 321 -0.26 19.94 -8.87
CA ASP A 321 -0.78 20.41 -10.16
C ASP A 321 -1.30 21.87 -10.11
N GLY A 322 -1.17 22.57 -8.98
CA GLY A 322 -1.61 23.95 -8.83
C GLY A 322 -3.08 24.11 -8.44
N ARG A 323 -3.86 23.02 -8.33
CA ARG A 323 -5.28 23.08 -7.97
C ARG A 323 -5.50 22.96 -6.47
N ARG A 324 -6.65 23.44 -6.00
CA ARG A 324 -7.15 23.18 -4.64
C ARG A 324 -8.32 22.21 -4.73
N ARG A 325 -8.22 21.10 -4.00
CA ARG A 325 -9.29 20.11 -3.91
C ARG A 325 -10.42 20.62 -3.01
N ARG A 326 -11.65 20.26 -3.38
CA ARG A 326 -12.85 20.41 -2.53
C ARG A 326 -13.10 19.09 -1.83
N TYR A 327 -13.38 19.13 -0.55
CA TYR A 327 -13.76 17.95 0.23
C TYR A 327 -15.03 18.24 1.02
N GLY A 328 -15.81 17.19 1.29
CA GLY A 328 -17.01 17.27 2.10
C GLY A 328 -16.79 16.58 3.44
N LEU A 329 -17.08 17.30 4.52
CA LEU A 329 -17.05 16.79 5.89
C LEU A 329 -18.48 16.53 6.35
N THR A 330 -18.75 15.32 6.83
CA THR A 330 -20.05 14.99 7.41
C THR A 330 -20.14 15.59 8.81
N VAL A 331 -21.18 16.38 9.08
CA VAL A 331 -21.38 17.09 10.35
C VAL A 331 -22.81 16.86 10.90
N PRO A 332 -23.05 17.07 12.22
CA PRO A 332 -24.39 16.96 12.79
C PRO A 332 -25.41 17.86 12.09
N GLY A 333 -26.60 17.33 11.83
CA GLY A 333 -27.67 18.04 11.13
C GLY A 333 -28.30 19.19 11.93
N SER A 334 -27.96 19.35 13.21
CA SER A 334 -28.39 20.48 14.04
C SER A 334 -27.58 21.76 13.82
N LEU A 335 -26.45 21.69 13.11
CA LEU A 335 -25.58 22.86 12.89
C LEU A 335 -26.02 23.61 11.64
N ASP A 336 -26.64 24.79 11.78
CA ASP A 336 -27.11 25.61 10.63
C ASP A 336 -26.05 26.61 10.10
N ASP A 337 -24.96 26.81 10.84
CA ASP A 337 -23.88 27.75 10.50
C ASP A 337 -22.65 27.01 9.94
N PRO A 338 -22.15 27.36 8.72
CA PRO A 338 -20.96 26.75 8.14
C PRO A 338 -19.69 26.95 8.99
N ILE A 339 -19.57 28.06 9.73
CA ILE A 339 -18.42 28.31 10.60
C ILE A 339 -18.46 27.38 11.81
N ALA A 340 -19.60 27.26 12.48
CA ALA A 340 -19.81 26.28 13.55
C ALA A 340 -19.59 24.83 13.06
N ALA A 341 -20.04 24.49 11.85
CA ALA A 341 -19.79 23.19 11.24
C ALA A 341 -18.29 22.95 11.03
N ALA A 342 -17.54 23.93 10.52
CA ALA A 342 -16.09 23.82 10.38
C ALA A 342 -15.42 23.65 11.75
N ALA A 343 -15.76 24.49 12.72
CA ALA A 343 -15.22 24.43 14.07
C ALA A 343 -15.40 23.06 14.73
N TRP A 344 -16.60 22.48 14.59
CA TRP A 344 -16.93 21.15 15.11
C TRP A 344 -15.98 20.06 14.59
N THR A 345 -15.56 20.15 13.32
CA THR A 345 -14.63 19.15 12.72
C THR A 345 -13.23 19.19 13.33
N TYR A 346 -12.87 20.29 14.00
CA TYR A 346 -11.61 20.47 14.75
C TYR A 346 -11.78 20.32 16.26
N GLY A 347 -12.99 20.06 16.76
CA GLY A 347 -13.28 20.08 18.20
C GLY A 347 -13.18 21.48 18.83
N LEU A 348 -13.39 22.54 18.03
CA LEU A 348 -13.34 23.94 18.45
C LEU A 348 -14.75 24.55 18.54
N SER A 349 -14.87 25.66 19.26
CA SER A 349 -16.03 26.56 19.14
C SER A 349 -15.95 27.42 17.88
N ALA A 350 -17.10 27.94 17.42
CA ALA A 350 -17.16 28.84 16.26
C ALA A 350 -16.33 30.12 16.48
N ALA A 351 -16.29 30.64 17.70
CA ALA A 351 -15.49 31.81 18.05
C ALA A 351 -13.98 31.54 17.93
N GLU A 352 -13.50 30.41 18.45
CA GLU A 352 -12.09 30.01 18.33
C GLU A 352 -11.70 29.77 16.87
N TYR A 353 -12.56 29.09 16.10
CA TYR A 353 -12.32 28.82 14.70
C TYR A 353 -12.26 30.11 13.86
N SER A 354 -13.07 31.12 14.20
CA SER A 354 -13.09 32.42 13.50
C SER A 354 -11.80 33.23 13.69
N LEU A 355 -11.00 32.91 14.71
CA LEU A 355 -9.70 33.55 14.96
C LEU A 355 -8.54 32.90 14.20
N LEU A 356 -8.78 31.81 13.47
CA LEU A 356 -7.75 31.17 12.65
C LEU A 356 -7.37 32.09 11.49
N ALA A 357 -6.11 32.52 11.44
CA ALA A 357 -5.60 33.35 10.34
C ALA A 357 -5.20 32.53 9.10
N ARG A 358 -4.82 31.26 9.29
CA ARG A 358 -4.46 30.32 8.21
C ARG A 358 -4.38 28.89 8.76
N ARG A 359 -4.99 27.93 8.09
CA ARG A 359 -4.75 26.49 8.31
C ARG A 359 -3.36 26.13 7.74
N THR A 360 -2.53 25.43 8.51
CA THR A 360 -1.25 24.85 8.02
C THR A 360 -1.51 23.67 7.11
#